data_AF-A0A962KNG5-F1
#
_entry.id   AF-A0A962KNG5-F1
#
_cell.length_a   1.000
_cell.length_b   1.000
_cell.length_c   1.000
_cell.angle_alpha   90.00
_cell.angle_beta   90.00
_cell.angle_gamma   90.00
#
_symmetry.space_group_name_H-M   'P 1'
#
loop_
_entity.id
_entity.type
_entity.pdbx_description
1 polymer ?
#
loop_
_entity_poly.entity_id
_entity_poly.type
_entity_poly.pdbx_seq_one_letter_code
_entity_poly.pdbx_strand_id
1 'polypeptide(L)'
;MQSRPRHRRTGAPGRRVAERRPGAEASPDGAAAFRQQLDNAHPLGHVGEPDDIAYGVLYLASDEARFVTGAQLLIDRGYAAQ
;
A
#
# COMPACT_ATOMS: atom_id res chain seq x y z
N MET A 1 36.65 35.28 5.75
CA MET A 1 36.03 34.85 4.47
C MET A 1 36.69 33.56 4.00
N GLN A 2 36.20 32.39 4.43
CA GLN A 2 36.44 31.10 3.75
C GLN A 2 35.21 30.21 3.99
N SER A 3 34.38 30.11 2.94
CA SER A 3 33.10 29.40 2.91
C SER A 3 33.37 27.90 2.77
N ARG A 4 32.88 27.08 3.71
CA ARG A 4 32.93 25.61 3.57
C ARG A 4 31.81 25.14 2.61
N PRO A 5 32.08 24.29 1.62
CA PRO A 5 31.06 23.80 0.71
C PRO A 5 30.17 22.78 1.42
N ARG A 6 28.85 23.01 1.43
CA ARG A 6 27.88 21.99 1.84
C ARG A 6 27.69 21.01 0.69
N HIS A 7 28.20 19.79 0.83
CA HIS A 7 27.88 18.70 -0.07
C HIS A 7 26.36 18.44 -0.03
N ARG A 8 25.64 18.81 -1.09
CA ARG A 8 24.28 18.31 -1.34
C ARG A 8 24.40 16.86 -1.79
N ARG A 9 24.07 15.90 -0.91
CA ARG A 9 23.67 14.56 -1.34
C ARG A 9 22.28 14.67 -1.96
N THR A 10 22.21 14.96 -3.25
CA THR A 10 21.03 14.63 -4.04
C THR A 10 21.11 13.14 -4.38
N GLY A 11 20.67 12.29 -3.47
CA GLY A 11 20.32 10.91 -3.81
C GLY A 11 18.99 10.95 -4.54
N ALA A 12 18.95 10.47 -5.78
CA ALA A 12 17.67 10.19 -6.44
C ALA A 12 16.87 9.23 -5.54
N PRO A 13 15.56 9.45 -5.32
CA PRO A 13 14.77 8.52 -4.55
C PRO A 13 14.78 7.18 -5.27
N GLY A 14 15.54 6.23 -4.72
CA GLY A 14 15.52 4.85 -5.16
C GLY A 14 14.08 4.37 -5.11
N ARG A 15 13.57 3.87 -6.24
CA ARG A 15 12.31 3.12 -6.27
C ARG A 15 12.47 1.97 -5.29
N ARG A 16 11.89 2.11 -4.10
CA ARG A 16 11.73 0.98 -3.18
C ARG A 16 10.68 0.08 -3.80
N VAL A 17 11.14 -0.95 -4.50
CA VAL A 17 10.32 -2.12 -4.79
C VAL A 17 9.92 -2.66 -3.42
N ALA A 18 8.63 -2.64 -3.11
CA ALA A 18 8.13 -3.31 -1.91
C ALA A 18 8.58 -4.78 -2.01
N GLU A 19 9.40 -5.24 -1.06
CA GLU A 19 9.83 -6.62 -1.01
C GLU A 19 8.60 -7.54 -1.05
N ARG A 20 8.57 -8.42 -2.05
CA ARG A 20 7.51 -9.40 -2.23
C ARG A 20 7.53 -10.32 -1.02
N ARG A 21 6.54 -10.19 -0.13
CA ARG A 21 6.42 -11.08 1.02
C ARG A 21 6.11 -12.50 0.54
N PRO A 22 6.81 -13.53 1.05
CA PRO A 22 6.82 -14.87 0.46
C PRO A 22 5.57 -15.70 0.77
N GLY A 23 4.43 -15.09 1.13
CA GLY A 23 3.22 -15.83 1.52
C GLY A 23 2.73 -16.82 0.45
N ALA A 24 2.86 -16.45 -0.82
CA ALA A 24 2.48 -17.31 -1.95
C ALA A 24 3.49 -18.41 -2.27
N GLU A 25 4.78 -18.21 -1.97
CA GLU A 25 5.86 -19.16 -2.27
C GLU A 25 6.07 -20.17 -1.14
N ALA A 26 5.68 -19.79 0.08
CA ALA A 26 5.72 -20.65 1.27
C ALA A 26 4.45 -21.49 1.47
N SER A 27 3.39 -21.25 0.68
CA SER A 27 2.16 -22.02 0.83
C SER A 27 2.37 -23.46 0.33
N PRO A 28 2.08 -24.50 1.15
CA PRO A 28 2.24 -25.89 0.75
C PRO A 28 1.38 -26.28 -0.45
N ASP A 29 0.28 -25.54 -0.67
CA ASP A 29 -0.66 -25.73 -1.79
C ASP A 29 -0.33 -24.84 -3.00
N GLY A 30 0.73 -24.03 -2.92
CA GLY A 30 1.22 -23.17 -3.98
C GLY A 30 0.53 -21.80 -4.08
N ALA A 31 1.11 -20.95 -4.94
CA ALA A 31 0.73 -19.54 -5.05
C ALA A 31 -0.73 -19.30 -5.49
N ALA A 32 -1.27 -20.17 -6.35
CA ALA A 32 -2.64 -20.06 -6.83
C ALA A 32 -3.67 -20.35 -5.73
N ALA A 33 -3.47 -21.43 -4.97
CA ALA A 33 -4.32 -21.79 -3.83
C ALA A 33 -4.28 -20.70 -2.75
N PHE A 34 -3.09 -20.17 -2.48
CA PHE A 34 -2.92 -19.05 -1.55
C PHE A 34 -3.65 -17.78 -2.03
N ARG A 35 -3.57 -17.45 -3.33
CA ARG A 35 -4.30 -16.31 -3.88
C ARG A 35 -5.82 -16.50 -3.75
N GLN A 36 -6.33 -17.68 -4.09
CA GLN A 36 -7.74 -17.99 -3.95
C GLN A 36 -8.21 -17.92 -2.49
N GLN A 37 -7.39 -18.37 -1.54
CA GLN A 37 -7.69 -18.23 -0.12
C GLN A 37 -7.80 -16.76 0.29
N LEU A 38 -6.90 -15.90 -0.18
CA LEU A 38 -6.98 -14.47 0.07
C LEU A 38 -8.21 -13.85 -0.59
N ASP A 39 -8.51 -14.20 -1.84
CA ASP A 39 -9.68 -13.69 -2.56
C ASP A 39 -10.98 -14.02 -1.79
N ASN A 40 -11.13 -15.25 -1.31
CA ASN A 40 -12.27 -15.70 -0.51
C ASN A 40 -12.38 -15.04 0.87
N ALA A 41 -11.26 -14.54 1.40
CA ALA A 41 -11.25 -13.89 2.70
C ALA A 41 -11.87 -12.49 2.67
N HIS A 42 -11.97 -11.87 1.50
CA HIS A 42 -12.56 -10.55 1.32
C HIS A 42 -14.04 -10.68 0.90
N PRO A 43 -14.98 -9.91 1.48
CA PRO A 43 -16.40 -9.96 1.11
C PRO A 43 -16.68 -9.67 -0.36
N LEU A 44 -15.83 -8.86 -1.00
CA LEU A 44 -15.94 -8.55 -2.43
C LEU A 44 -15.35 -9.64 -3.34
N GLY A 45 -14.80 -10.72 -2.79
CA GLY A 45 -14.41 -11.94 -3.51
C GLY A 45 -13.05 -11.87 -4.21
N HIS A 46 -12.27 -10.83 -3.98
CA HIS A 46 -10.91 -10.70 -4.52
C HIS A 46 -10.04 -9.76 -3.70
N VAL A 47 -8.73 -10.00 -3.73
CA VAL A 47 -7.71 -9.11 -3.19
C VAL A 47 -7.69 -7.79 -3.98
N GLY A 48 -7.48 -6.69 -3.25
CA GLY A 48 -7.36 -5.36 -3.86
C GLY A 48 -6.11 -5.19 -4.71
N GLU A 49 -6.21 -4.28 -5.67
CA GLU A 49 -5.11 -3.88 -6.53
C GLU A 49 -4.42 -2.62 -5.96
N PRO A 50 -3.16 -2.32 -6.35
CA PRO A 50 -2.46 -1.13 -5.86
C PRO A 50 -3.23 0.18 -6.05
N ASP A 51 -4.02 0.26 -7.12
CA ASP A 51 -4.84 1.43 -7.45
C ASP A 51 -5.95 1.67 -6.41
N ASP A 52 -6.48 0.61 -5.77
CA ASP A 52 -7.49 0.73 -4.71
C ASP A 52 -6.95 1.59 -3.55
N ILE A 53 -5.68 1.40 -3.18
CA ILE A 53 -5.00 2.20 -2.15
C ILE A 53 -4.65 3.59 -2.68
N ALA A 54 -4.16 3.67 -3.92
CA ALA A 54 -3.73 4.93 -4.52
C ALA A 54 -4.87 5.95 -4.57
N TYR A 55 -6.10 5.52 -4.91
CA TYR A 55 -7.26 6.42 -4.91
C TYR A 55 -7.65 6.91 -3.52
N GLY A 56 -7.53 6.07 -2.48
CA GLY A 56 -7.77 6.53 -1.11
C GLY A 56 -6.72 7.54 -0.64
N VAL A 57 -5.45 7.35 -1.01
CA VAL A 57 -4.39 8.34 -0.76
C VAL A 57 -4.65 9.62 -1.53
N LEU A 58 -5.07 9.53 -2.79
CA LEU A 58 -5.42 10.68 -3.61
C LEU A 58 -6.55 11.50 -2.97
N TYR A 59 -7.59 10.83 -2.46
CA TYR A 59 -8.66 11.47 -1.70
C TYR A 59 -8.11 12.19 -0.46
N LEU A 60 -7.30 11.54 0.37
CA LEU A 60 -6.73 12.17 1.57
C LEU A 60 -5.79 13.35 1.26
N ALA A 61 -5.19 13.37 0.07
CA ALA A 61 -4.35 14.46 -0.40
C ALA A 61 -5.12 15.61 -1.08
N SER A 62 -6.43 15.46 -1.29
CA SER A 62 -7.28 16.40 -2.01
C SER A 62 -7.96 17.42 -1.09
N ASP A 63 -8.51 18.49 -1.67
CA ASP A 63 -9.25 19.52 -0.94
C ASP A 63 -10.59 18.99 -0.37
N GLU A 64 -11.09 17.90 -0.94
CA GLU A 64 -12.28 17.18 -0.48
C GLU A 64 -12.07 16.58 0.92
N ALA A 65 -10.83 16.29 1.31
CA ALA A 65 -10.49 15.78 2.64
C ALA A 65 -10.18 16.89 3.67
N ARG A 66 -10.44 18.18 3.38
CA ARG A 66 -10.02 19.32 4.25
C ARG A 66 -10.48 19.28 5.72
N PHE A 67 -11.53 18.53 6.04
CA PHE A 67 -12.02 18.35 7.41
C PHE A 67 -11.75 16.94 7.97
N VAL A 68 -11.17 16.04 7.17
CA VAL A 68 -10.86 14.66 7.55
C VAL A 68 -9.52 14.64 8.26
N THR A 69 -9.55 14.61 9.59
CA THR A 69 -8.35 14.52 10.43
C THR A 69 -8.57 13.51 11.54
N GLY A 70 -7.52 12.81 11.97
CA GLY A 70 -7.58 11.82 13.06
C GLY A 70 -8.38 10.54 12.75
N ALA A 71 -8.93 10.42 11.54
CA ALA A 71 -9.68 9.25 11.09
C ALA A 71 -8.76 8.24 10.36
N GLN A 72 -9.09 6.96 10.48
CA GLN A 72 -8.53 5.92 9.63
C GLN A 72 -9.47 5.66 8.45
N LEU A 73 -8.92 5.69 7.23
CA LEU A 73 -9.63 5.26 6.03
C LEU A 73 -9.26 3.81 5.73
N LEU A 74 -10.15 2.87 6.06
CA LEU A 74 -9.96 1.45 5.76
C LEU A 74 -10.25 1.19 4.28
N ILE A 75 -9.28 0.60 3.59
CA ILE A 75 -9.37 0.19 2.18
C ILE A 75 -8.99 -1.28 2.11
N ASP A 76 -9.92 -2.14 2.51
CA ASP A 76 -9.67 -3.57 2.71
C ASP A 76 -10.82 -4.44 2.17
N ARG A 77 -11.66 -3.88 1.30
CA ARG A 77 -12.81 -4.57 0.68
C ARG A 77 -13.79 -5.18 1.70
N GLY A 78 -13.82 -4.70 2.94
CA GLY A 78 -14.72 -5.16 4.00
C GLY A 78 -14.14 -6.28 4.88
N TYR A 79 -12.88 -6.65 4.69
CA TYR A 79 -12.22 -7.71 5.46
C TYR A 79 -12.31 -7.51 6.99
N ALA A 80 -12.13 -6.27 7.47
CA ALA A 80 -12.16 -5.99 8.90
C ALA A 80 -13.57 -5.86 9.50
N ALA A 81 -14.63 -5.87 8.70
CA ALA A 81 -15.99 -5.50 9.12
C ALA A 81 -17.04 -6.60 8.94
N GLN A 82 -16.62 -7.82 8.57
CA GLN A 82 -17.48 -8.97 8.33
C GLN A 82 -17.75 -9.82 9.57
#